data_AF-A0A1W0WD74-F1
#
_entry.id   AF-A0A1W0WD74-F1
#
_cell.length_a   1.000
_cell.length_b   1.000
_cell.length_c   1.000
_cell.angle_alpha   90.00
_cell.angle_beta   90.00
_cell.angle_gamma   90.00
#
_symmetry.space_group_name_H-M   'P 1'
#
loop_
_entity.id
_entity.type
_entity.pdbx_description
1 polymer ?
#
loop_
_entity_poly.entity_id
_entity_poly.type
_entity_poly.pdbx_seq_one_letter_code
_entity_poly.pdbx_strand_id
1 'polypeptide(L)'
;MSSILRVRNAEKEIFMRVLSLFQLTAGFSSPIGENPIFGLLQLNMGVVKFPVCEVLFDQPLFSSLDELKRLEIARGMLEDANLSFEERRFPDVKSIYLKALPAWETIIEDKGLTAKISSLPPYQRKFSSGYLYTKVMERGLEALERLDEKSDAINGYMQLLEQTTYVPHHRGDWFNRLTILLIRVDKRLDAAAKLLLRGIRDHLVRPQHRLELCDRLRRISNRLTAPTRKQITCQETSWTVREPVVVEIRGKLCPTEQSGRSGFHVMFMQQDSASRVEELALTHYLEAGFSQGVHAEGSLFTSLFGLLCWDIIYEQPIANVFRSKYQTAPLDLTCPTFHTSRKTAIEAKIETITGQSIADSAAACLAVWNEQNGVHTPVVSWDLLPSCEYLSGLLHCFQPRQLARIVHRYANDFAAVRAGFPDLTLWNPVTKALKVVEVKGPNDRLSHKQSIWIDFLMDIGVDVEVCHVVASGAKRKSSVLEDV
;
A
#
# COMPACT_ATOMS: atom_id res chain seq x y z
N MET A 1 40.79 33.07 -14.92
CA MET A 1 39.60 32.67 -15.68
C MET A 1 39.20 31.28 -15.20
N SER A 2 38.01 31.11 -14.62
CA SER A 2 37.51 29.78 -14.28
C SER A 2 37.00 29.10 -15.55
N SER A 3 37.62 27.99 -15.94
CA SER A 3 37.16 27.15 -17.05
C SER A 3 35.83 26.50 -16.66
N ILE A 4 34.77 26.75 -17.42
CA ILE A 4 33.49 26.05 -17.26
C ILE A 4 33.52 24.82 -18.17
N LEU A 5 33.47 23.63 -17.56
CA LEU A 5 33.36 22.36 -18.29
C LEU A 5 31.90 21.90 -18.25
N ARG A 6 31.37 21.46 -19.40
CA ARG A 6 30.02 20.87 -19.51
C ARG A 6 30.11 19.51 -20.17
N VAL A 7 29.46 18.51 -19.58
CA VAL A 7 29.29 17.20 -20.21
C VAL A 7 28.51 17.37 -21.52
N ARG A 8 28.95 16.70 -22.57
CA ARG A 8 28.26 16.69 -23.86
C ARG A 8 26.90 16.01 -23.73
N ASN A 9 25.86 16.59 -24.36
CA ASN A 9 24.48 16.16 -24.16
C ASN A 9 24.20 14.75 -24.70
N ALA A 10 24.83 14.35 -25.81
CA ALA A 10 24.59 13.04 -26.42
C ALA A 10 25.05 11.88 -25.51
N GLU A 11 26.24 12.00 -24.92
CA GLU A 11 26.79 11.02 -23.98
C GLU A 11 25.99 10.99 -22.68
N LYS A 12 25.57 12.17 -22.19
CA LYS A 12 24.68 12.26 -21.04
C LYS A 12 23.38 11.51 -21.30
N GLU A 13 22.76 11.66 -22.47
CA GLU A 13 21.49 11.01 -22.79
C GLU A 13 21.62 9.49 -22.81
N ILE A 14 22.69 8.95 -23.40
CA ILE A 14 22.96 7.50 -23.41
C ILE A 14 23.09 6.97 -21.98
N PHE A 15 23.88 7.65 -21.14
CA PHE A 15 24.07 7.26 -19.75
C PHE A 15 22.75 7.29 -18.97
N MET A 16 21.97 8.37 -19.11
CA MET A 16 20.67 8.49 -18.43
C MET A 16 19.68 7.42 -18.86
N ARG A 17 19.72 6.99 -20.14
CA ARG A 17 18.87 5.91 -20.64
C ARG A 17 19.27 4.53 -20.08
N VAL A 18 20.57 4.25 -19.98
CA VAL A 18 21.07 3.04 -19.30
C VAL A 18 20.66 3.05 -17.83
N LEU A 19 20.78 4.21 -17.17
CA LEU A 19 20.38 4.38 -15.78
C LEU A 19 18.88 4.18 -15.58
N SER A 20 18.05 4.72 -16.47
CA SER A 20 16.59 4.52 -16.49
C SER A 20 16.23 3.04 -16.59
N LEU A 21 16.86 2.29 -17.51
CA LEU A 21 16.66 0.83 -17.63
C LEU A 21 17.05 0.08 -16.36
N PHE A 22 18.14 0.50 -15.72
CA PHE A 22 18.58 -0.09 -14.46
C PHE A 22 17.55 0.14 -13.34
N GLN A 23 17.11 1.40 -13.15
CA GLN A 23 16.14 1.77 -12.12
C GLN A 23 14.78 1.08 -12.29
N LEU A 24 14.33 0.88 -13.53
CA LEU A 24 13.10 0.17 -13.85
C LEU A 24 13.05 -1.24 -13.25
N THR A 25 14.20 -1.91 -13.20
CA THR A 25 14.30 -3.29 -12.73
C THR A 25 14.66 -3.39 -11.26
N ALA A 26 15.53 -2.51 -10.75
CA ALA A 26 16.01 -2.53 -9.35
C ALA A 26 14.92 -2.26 -8.29
N GLY A 27 13.77 -1.72 -8.69
CA GLY A 27 12.63 -1.43 -7.81
C GLY A 27 12.71 -0.04 -7.16
N PHE A 28 11.55 0.58 -6.93
CA PHE A 28 11.41 1.95 -6.44
C PHE A 28 11.97 2.17 -5.02
N SER A 29 12.16 1.11 -4.22
CA SER A 29 12.66 1.15 -2.84
C SER A 29 14.13 0.76 -2.71
N SER A 30 14.87 0.71 -3.82
CA SER A 30 16.32 0.56 -3.80
C SER A 30 16.97 1.91 -3.44
N PRO A 31 18.10 1.95 -2.72
CA PRO A 31 18.91 3.18 -2.56
C PRO A 31 19.29 3.80 -3.91
N ILE A 32 19.27 2.97 -4.96
CA ILE A 32 19.54 3.33 -6.36
C ILE A 32 18.28 3.92 -7.05
N GLY A 33 17.10 3.74 -6.50
CA GLY A 33 15.86 4.33 -7.02
C GLY A 33 15.78 5.83 -6.73
N GLU A 34 16.05 6.24 -5.49
CA GLU A 34 15.88 7.63 -5.02
C GLU A 34 17.00 8.56 -5.47
N ASN A 35 18.25 8.10 -5.34
CA ASN A 35 19.41 8.81 -5.88
C ASN A 35 20.30 7.80 -6.61
N PRO A 36 20.05 7.57 -7.91
CA PRO A 36 20.70 6.49 -8.63
C PRO A 36 22.22 6.56 -8.66
N ILE A 37 22.79 7.76 -8.71
CA ILE A 37 24.25 7.93 -8.70
C ILE A 37 24.81 7.56 -7.31
N PHE A 38 24.17 8.04 -6.25
CA PHE A 38 24.58 7.72 -4.88
C PHE A 38 24.39 6.23 -4.56
N GLY A 39 23.27 5.64 -4.98
CA GLY A 39 23.03 4.22 -4.81
C GLY A 39 24.04 3.35 -5.56
N LEU A 40 24.43 3.73 -6.79
CA LEU A 40 25.51 3.05 -7.52
C LEU A 40 26.86 3.18 -6.80
N LEU A 41 27.14 4.33 -6.16
CA LEU A 41 28.32 4.51 -5.34
C LEU A 41 28.30 3.58 -4.11
N GLN A 42 27.18 3.53 -3.38
CA GLN A 42 27.02 2.63 -2.22
C GLN A 42 27.18 1.16 -2.61
N LEU A 43 26.68 0.79 -3.79
CA LEU A 43 26.85 -0.53 -4.38
C LEU A 43 28.33 -0.83 -4.65
N ASN A 44 29.05 0.11 -5.26
CA ASN A 44 30.48 -0.03 -5.53
C ASN A 44 31.33 -0.13 -4.25
N MET A 45 30.89 0.54 -3.17
CA MET A 45 31.54 0.45 -1.85
C MET A 45 31.21 -0.85 -1.10
N GLY A 46 30.32 -1.71 -1.62
CA GLY A 46 29.93 -2.96 -0.96
C GLY A 46 29.10 -2.78 0.31
N VAL A 47 28.50 -1.59 0.52
CA VAL A 47 27.70 -1.27 1.70
C VAL A 47 26.33 -1.92 1.65
N VAL A 48 25.80 -2.16 0.45
CA VAL A 48 24.46 -2.73 0.24
C VAL A 48 24.59 -4.17 -0.25
N LYS A 49 24.00 -5.11 0.50
CA LYS A 49 23.86 -6.51 0.11
C LYS A 49 22.49 -6.71 -0.54
N PHE A 50 22.43 -7.51 -1.60
CA PHE A 50 21.19 -7.86 -2.29
C PHE A 50 20.88 -9.35 -2.09
N PRO A 51 19.60 -9.76 -2.17
CA PRO A 51 19.23 -11.16 -2.13
C PRO A 51 19.94 -11.95 -3.23
N VAL A 52 20.34 -13.19 -2.91
CA VAL A 52 20.85 -14.12 -3.92
C VAL A 52 19.65 -14.67 -4.69
N CYS A 53 19.61 -14.41 -6.00
CA CYS A 53 18.54 -14.87 -6.88
C CYS A 53 19.10 -15.29 -8.23
N GLU A 54 18.46 -16.27 -8.86
CA GLU A 54 18.77 -16.64 -10.23
C GLU A 54 18.17 -15.63 -11.21
N VAL A 55 19.01 -15.08 -12.09
CA VAL A 55 18.60 -14.10 -13.09
C VAL A 55 18.25 -14.84 -14.38
N LEU A 56 16.98 -15.19 -14.52
CA LEU A 56 16.42 -15.86 -15.70
C LEU A 56 15.59 -14.86 -16.51
N PHE A 57 16.13 -14.33 -17.60
CA PHE A 57 15.34 -13.51 -18.53
C PHE A 57 15.69 -13.85 -19.98
N ASP A 58 14.66 -14.04 -20.78
CA ASP A 58 14.72 -14.37 -22.20
C ASP A 58 13.86 -13.43 -23.06
N GLN A 59 13.01 -12.62 -22.42
CA GLN A 59 12.15 -11.64 -23.09
C GLN A 59 12.61 -10.21 -22.83
N PRO A 60 12.76 -9.36 -23.86
CA PRO A 60 13.06 -7.95 -23.65
C PRO A 60 11.87 -7.23 -23.01
N LEU A 61 12.14 -6.24 -22.13
CA LEU A 61 11.07 -5.37 -21.58
C LEU A 61 10.45 -4.48 -22.65
N PHE A 62 11.24 -4.10 -23.65
CA PHE A 62 10.86 -3.18 -24.71
C PHE A 62 11.17 -3.81 -26.06
N SER A 63 10.20 -3.73 -26.98
CA SER A 63 10.34 -4.26 -28.33
C SER A 63 11.16 -3.33 -29.25
N SER A 64 11.28 -2.05 -28.90
CA SER A 64 12.10 -1.08 -29.64
C SER A 64 12.59 0.07 -28.76
N LEU A 65 13.60 0.80 -29.25
CA LEU A 65 14.07 2.03 -28.62
C LEU A 65 12.96 3.10 -28.55
N ASP A 66 12.08 3.16 -29.54
CA ASP A 66 10.98 4.13 -29.55
C ASP A 66 9.94 3.84 -28.46
N GLU A 67 9.72 2.56 -28.13
CA GLU A 67 8.86 2.18 -27.01
C GLU A 67 9.43 2.67 -25.67
N LEU A 68 10.75 2.47 -25.47
CA LEU A 68 11.45 3.00 -24.31
C LEU A 68 11.38 4.53 -24.25
N LYS A 69 11.65 5.23 -25.36
CA LYS A 69 11.57 6.70 -25.43
C LYS A 69 10.17 7.22 -25.08
N ARG A 70 9.11 6.57 -25.56
CA ARG A 70 7.73 6.94 -25.19
C ARG A 70 7.47 6.76 -23.69
N LEU A 71 8.01 5.70 -23.08
CA LEU A 71 7.93 5.51 -21.64
C LEU A 71 8.70 6.61 -20.88
N GLU A 72 9.90 6.98 -21.33
CA GLU A 72 10.72 8.05 -20.73
C GLU A 72 9.99 9.40 -20.76
N ILE A 73 9.35 9.74 -21.88
CA ILE A 73 8.53 10.97 -21.99
C ILE A 73 7.37 10.94 -20.99
N ALA A 74 6.60 9.84 -20.96
CA ALA A 74 5.46 9.72 -20.05
C ALA A 74 5.90 9.75 -18.57
N ARG A 75 7.07 9.18 -18.24
CA ARG A 75 7.68 9.27 -16.91
C ARG A 75 8.02 10.70 -16.53
N GLY A 76 8.72 11.43 -17.39
CA GLY A 76 9.07 12.82 -17.13
C GLY A 76 7.83 13.68 -16.89
N MET A 77 6.78 13.51 -17.70
CA MET A 77 5.50 14.21 -17.47
C MET A 77 4.85 13.87 -16.12
N LEU A 78 4.94 12.61 -15.68
CA LEU A 78 4.41 12.19 -14.37
C LEU A 78 5.23 12.77 -13.21
N GLU A 79 6.56 12.77 -13.33
CA GLU A 79 7.47 13.37 -12.34
C GLU A 79 7.21 14.87 -12.21
N ASP A 80 7.14 15.60 -13.33
CA ASP A 80 6.83 17.02 -13.37
C ASP A 80 5.43 17.33 -12.80
N ALA A 81 4.43 16.48 -13.09
CA ALA A 81 3.09 16.61 -12.56
C ALA A 81 3.04 16.40 -11.05
N ASN A 82 3.74 15.38 -10.53
CA ASN A 82 3.82 15.13 -9.08
C ASN A 82 4.54 16.27 -8.36
N LEU A 83 5.69 16.72 -8.86
CA LEU A 83 6.47 17.81 -8.27
C LEU A 83 5.67 19.12 -8.26
N SER A 84 5.04 19.46 -9.38
CA SER A 84 4.18 20.66 -9.45
C SER A 84 2.97 20.56 -8.51
N PHE A 85 2.42 19.36 -8.31
CA PHE A 85 1.30 19.14 -7.39
C PHE A 85 1.73 19.29 -5.92
N GLU A 86 2.89 18.75 -5.54
CA GLU A 86 3.48 18.90 -4.21
C GLU A 86 3.75 20.37 -3.87
N GLU A 87 4.24 21.13 -4.85
CA GLU A 87 4.43 22.59 -4.76
C GLU A 87 3.12 23.40 -4.87
N ARG A 88 1.96 22.74 -4.97
CA ARG A 88 0.63 23.34 -5.11
C ARG A 88 0.46 24.22 -6.35
N ARG A 89 1.28 24.01 -7.38
CA ARG A 89 1.18 24.64 -8.70
C ARG A 89 0.16 23.91 -9.59
N PHE A 90 -1.10 23.87 -9.16
CA PHE A 90 -2.17 23.14 -9.85
C PHE A 90 -2.40 23.55 -11.33
N PRO A 91 -2.27 24.84 -11.72
CA PRO A 91 -2.34 25.22 -13.14
C PRO A 91 -1.28 24.56 -14.02
N ASP A 92 -0.07 24.33 -13.49
CA ASP A 92 1.01 23.67 -14.22
C ASP A 92 0.72 22.18 -14.39
N VAL A 93 0.16 21.53 -13.34
CA VAL A 93 -0.33 20.15 -13.42
C VAL A 93 -1.42 20.02 -14.48
N LYS A 94 -2.37 20.96 -14.54
CA LYS A 94 -3.39 21.02 -15.59
C LYS A 94 -2.76 21.18 -16.98
N SER A 95 -1.75 22.03 -17.14
CA SER A 95 -1.02 22.18 -18.41
C SER A 95 -0.37 20.88 -18.87
N ILE A 96 0.26 20.14 -17.95
CA ILE A 96 0.85 18.82 -18.23
C ILE A 96 -0.24 17.80 -18.60
N TYR A 97 -1.34 17.77 -17.86
CA TYR A 97 -2.51 16.94 -18.15
C TYR A 97 -3.03 17.17 -19.58
N LEU A 98 -3.28 18.42 -19.96
CA LEU A 98 -3.78 18.77 -21.30
C LEU A 98 -2.78 18.41 -22.41
N LYS A 99 -1.47 18.49 -22.15
CA LYS A 99 -0.44 18.04 -23.10
C LYS A 99 -0.41 16.52 -23.25
N ALA A 100 -0.67 15.78 -22.17
CA ALA A 100 -0.64 14.32 -22.14
C ALA A 100 -1.92 13.68 -22.69
N LEU A 101 -3.06 14.37 -22.57
CA LEU A 101 -4.38 13.83 -22.89
C LEU A 101 -4.49 13.26 -24.33
N PRO A 102 -4.08 13.95 -25.41
CA PRO A 102 -4.20 13.41 -26.76
C PRO A 102 -3.38 12.13 -26.98
N ALA A 103 -2.20 12.06 -26.37
CA ALA A 103 -1.34 10.88 -26.44
C ALA A 103 -1.95 9.70 -25.67
N TRP A 104 -2.59 9.97 -24.53
CA TRP A 104 -3.29 8.97 -23.75
C TRP A 104 -4.54 8.45 -24.49
N GLU A 105 -5.38 9.34 -25.03
CA GLU A 105 -6.57 9.01 -25.83
C GLU A 105 -6.20 8.11 -27.03
N THR A 106 -5.16 8.47 -27.77
CA THR A 106 -4.65 7.65 -28.89
C THR A 106 -4.26 6.24 -28.44
N ILE A 107 -3.64 6.11 -27.26
CA ILE A 107 -3.21 4.80 -26.73
C ILE A 107 -4.41 3.93 -26.31
N ILE A 108 -5.41 4.51 -25.64
CA ILE A 108 -6.58 3.75 -25.18
C ILE A 108 -7.52 3.37 -26.32
N GLU A 109 -7.57 4.16 -27.39
CA GLU A 109 -8.37 3.88 -28.59
C GLU A 109 -7.71 2.81 -29.49
N ASP A 110 -6.39 2.65 -29.43
CA ASP A 110 -5.68 1.57 -30.11
C ASP A 110 -5.99 0.21 -29.47
N LYS A 111 -7.00 -0.46 -30.02
CA LYS A 111 -7.44 -1.80 -29.60
C LYS A 111 -6.35 -2.85 -29.75
N GLY A 112 -5.47 -2.74 -30.75
CA GLY A 112 -4.39 -3.69 -30.98
C GLY A 112 -3.32 -3.60 -29.91
N LEU A 113 -2.88 -2.37 -29.60
CA LEU A 113 -1.95 -2.11 -28.51
C LEU A 113 -2.56 -2.49 -27.16
N THR A 114 -3.81 -2.10 -26.91
CA THR A 114 -4.52 -2.40 -25.66
C THR A 114 -4.66 -3.91 -25.45
N ALA A 115 -4.98 -4.68 -26.50
CA ALA A 115 -5.03 -6.14 -26.44
C ALA A 115 -3.65 -6.74 -26.14
N LYS A 116 -2.59 -6.28 -26.84
CA LYS A 116 -1.21 -6.71 -26.61
C LYS A 116 -0.75 -6.45 -25.17
N ILE A 117 -1.01 -5.27 -24.62
CA ILE A 117 -0.63 -4.96 -23.22
C ILE A 117 -1.48 -5.76 -22.24
N SER A 118 -2.76 -5.96 -22.51
CA SER A 118 -3.65 -6.75 -21.66
C SER A 118 -3.24 -8.23 -21.58
N SER A 119 -2.62 -8.79 -22.61
CA SER A 119 -2.07 -10.15 -22.57
C SER A 119 -0.78 -10.27 -21.75
N LEU A 120 -0.08 -9.17 -21.48
CA LEU A 120 1.13 -9.21 -20.65
C LEU A 120 0.78 -9.47 -19.18
N PRO A 121 1.69 -10.12 -18.42
CA PRO A 121 1.60 -10.18 -16.97
C PRO A 121 1.45 -8.78 -16.34
N PRO A 122 0.65 -8.59 -15.28
CA PRO A 122 0.40 -7.29 -14.67
C PRO A 122 1.67 -6.52 -14.29
N TYR A 123 2.71 -7.23 -13.84
CA TYR A 123 3.98 -6.62 -13.46
C TYR A 123 4.74 -6.00 -14.64
N GLN A 124 4.47 -6.44 -15.87
CA GLN A 124 5.08 -5.89 -17.08
C GLN A 124 4.31 -4.69 -17.62
N ARG A 125 2.98 -4.64 -17.42
CA ARG A 125 2.12 -3.55 -17.92
C ARG A 125 2.55 -2.18 -17.40
N LYS A 126 3.14 -2.13 -16.20
CA LYS A 126 3.67 -0.89 -15.59
C LYS A 126 4.83 -0.26 -16.38
N PHE A 127 5.47 -1.02 -17.28
CA PHE A 127 6.52 -0.56 -18.18
C PHE A 127 6.00 -0.09 -19.54
N SER A 128 4.70 0.23 -19.64
CA SER A 128 4.11 0.83 -20.84
C SER A 128 3.85 2.33 -20.65
N SER A 129 3.98 3.12 -21.72
CA SER A 129 3.65 4.54 -21.70
C SER A 129 2.19 4.79 -21.31
N GLY A 130 1.26 3.94 -21.78
CA GLY A 130 -0.16 4.02 -21.41
C GLY A 130 -0.40 3.93 -19.91
N TYR A 131 0.38 3.11 -19.20
CA TYR A 131 0.30 3.03 -17.73
C TYR A 131 0.71 4.35 -17.07
N LEU A 132 1.84 4.94 -17.48
CA LEU A 132 2.32 6.20 -16.92
C LEU A 132 1.43 7.39 -17.32
N TYR A 133 0.95 7.44 -18.56
CA TYR A 133 -0.02 8.46 -18.97
C TYR A 133 -1.31 8.36 -18.18
N THR A 134 -1.80 7.15 -17.88
CA THR A 134 -2.96 6.98 -17.00
C THR A 134 -2.70 7.56 -15.61
N LYS A 135 -1.48 7.43 -15.06
CA LYS A 135 -1.07 8.11 -13.82
C LYS A 135 -1.03 9.63 -13.95
N VAL A 136 -0.58 10.15 -15.09
CA VAL A 136 -0.63 11.61 -15.37
C VAL A 136 -2.08 12.09 -15.40
N MET A 137 -2.99 11.30 -16.01
CA MET A 137 -4.41 11.60 -16.02
C MET A 137 -4.95 11.67 -14.58
N GLU A 138 -4.70 10.65 -13.74
CA GLU A 138 -5.12 10.65 -12.32
C GLU A 138 -4.71 11.95 -11.60
N ARG A 139 -3.43 12.33 -11.74
CA ARG A 139 -2.90 13.55 -11.10
C ARG A 139 -3.51 14.82 -11.67
N GLY A 140 -3.74 14.86 -12.98
CA GLY A 140 -4.43 15.94 -13.66
C GLY A 140 -5.85 16.15 -13.14
N LEU A 141 -6.63 15.07 -12.99
CA LEU A 141 -7.98 15.13 -12.44
C LEU A 141 -7.98 15.67 -11.01
N GLU A 142 -7.07 15.22 -10.15
CA GLU A 142 -6.92 15.77 -8.80
C GLU A 142 -6.64 17.28 -8.83
N ALA A 143 -5.82 17.75 -9.77
CA ALA A 143 -5.55 19.18 -9.93
C ALA A 143 -6.78 19.96 -10.44
N LEU A 144 -7.55 19.42 -11.39
CA LEU A 144 -8.82 20.02 -11.84
C LEU A 144 -9.77 20.22 -10.67
N GLU A 145 -9.87 19.25 -9.76
CA GLU A 145 -10.69 19.39 -8.55
C GLU A 145 -10.22 20.52 -7.62
N ARG A 146 -8.90 20.78 -7.55
CA ARG A 146 -8.33 21.89 -6.77
C ARG A 146 -8.52 23.25 -7.44
N LEU A 147 -8.68 23.26 -8.77
CA LEU A 147 -8.99 24.44 -9.58
C LEU A 147 -10.50 24.71 -9.70
N ASP A 148 -11.33 23.95 -8.97
CA ASP A 148 -12.80 24.01 -9.01
C ASP A 148 -13.43 23.60 -10.37
N GLU A 149 -12.67 22.94 -11.24
CA GLU A 149 -13.10 22.44 -12.55
C GLU A 149 -13.70 21.02 -12.43
N LYS A 150 -14.70 20.90 -11.56
CA LYS A 150 -15.22 19.60 -11.12
C LYS A 150 -15.98 18.84 -12.21
N SER A 151 -16.60 19.54 -13.15
CA SER A 151 -17.30 18.91 -14.30
C SER A 151 -16.31 18.18 -15.21
N ASP A 152 -15.16 18.78 -15.48
CA ASP A 152 -14.11 18.16 -16.30
C ASP A 152 -13.47 16.98 -15.56
N ALA A 153 -13.28 17.11 -14.24
CA ALA A 153 -12.84 15.99 -13.40
C ALA A 153 -13.82 14.80 -13.44
N ILE A 154 -15.14 15.07 -13.38
CA ILE A 154 -16.17 14.03 -13.50
C ILE A 154 -16.04 13.28 -14.83
N ASN A 155 -15.92 14.01 -15.95
CA ASN A 155 -15.78 13.42 -17.28
C ASN A 155 -14.49 12.58 -17.38
N GLY A 156 -13.37 13.09 -16.89
CA GLY A 156 -12.11 12.37 -16.91
C GLY A 156 -12.12 11.10 -16.06
N TYR A 157 -12.73 11.12 -14.86
CA TYR A 157 -12.90 9.90 -14.06
C TYR A 157 -13.81 8.87 -14.74
N MET A 158 -14.82 9.31 -15.50
CA MET A 158 -15.64 8.40 -16.32
C MET A 158 -14.79 7.72 -17.40
N GLN A 159 -13.98 8.47 -18.14
CA GLN A 159 -13.06 7.94 -19.16
C GLN A 159 -12.05 6.95 -18.55
N LEU A 160 -11.46 7.26 -17.39
CA LEU A 160 -10.56 6.33 -16.68
C LEU A 160 -11.24 4.99 -16.36
N LEU A 161 -12.54 5.02 -16.01
CA LEU A 161 -13.31 3.82 -15.66
C LEU A 161 -13.78 3.00 -16.88
N GLU A 162 -13.77 3.57 -18.09
CA GLU A 162 -14.13 2.88 -19.34
C GLU A 162 -13.06 1.88 -19.79
N GLN A 163 -11.78 2.18 -19.56
CA GLN A 163 -10.67 1.26 -19.84
C GLN A 163 -10.37 0.33 -18.65
N THR A 164 -9.85 -0.87 -18.91
CA THR A 164 -9.51 -1.87 -17.86
C THR A 164 -8.05 -2.32 -17.88
N THR A 165 -7.24 -1.80 -18.80
CA THR A 165 -5.88 -2.30 -19.09
C THR A 165 -4.84 -1.66 -18.20
N TYR A 166 -4.94 -0.34 -18.00
CA TYR A 166 -3.96 0.47 -17.31
C TYR A 166 -4.42 0.80 -15.90
N VAL A 167 -3.50 0.65 -14.94
CA VAL A 167 -3.71 0.95 -13.51
C VAL A 167 -5.01 0.33 -12.92
N PRO A 168 -5.31 -0.97 -13.17
CA PRO A 168 -6.59 -1.56 -12.76
C PRO A 168 -6.82 -1.56 -11.24
N HIS A 169 -5.75 -1.56 -10.44
CA HIS A 169 -5.81 -1.56 -8.98
C HIS A 169 -6.29 -0.23 -8.38
N HIS A 170 -6.31 0.87 -9.15
CA HIS A 170 -6.85 2.17 -8.71
C HIS A 170 -8.33 2.38 -9.07
N ARG A 171 -8.97 1.44 -9.77
CA ARG A 171 -10.38 1.56 -10.16
C ARG A 171 -11.31 1.80 -8.97
N GLY A 172 -11.01 1.19 -7.83
CA GLY A 172 -11.74 1.42 -6.59
C GLY A 172 -11.69 2.89 -6.13
N ASP A 173 -10.52 3.51 -6.22
CA ASP A 173 -10.33 4.94 -5.91
C ASP A 173 -11.10 5.83 -6.90
N TRP A 174 -11.08 5.50 -8.19
CA TRP A 174 -11.83 6.24 -9.21
C TRP A 174 -13.35 6.14 -8.99
N PHE A 175 -13.87 4.94 -8.71
CA PHE A 175 -15.29 4.75 -8.37
C PHE A 175 -15.67 5.59 -7.14
N ASN A 176 -14.84 5.55 -6.09
CA ASN A 176 -15.06 6.31 -4.87
C ASN A 176 -15.06 7.82 -5.14
N ARG A 177 -14.05 8.34 -5.87
CA ARG A 177 -13.91 9.77 -6.13
C ARG A 177 -15.03 10.29 -7.02
N LEU A 178 -15.32 9.61 -8.11
CA LEU A 178 -16.42 9.97 -9.01
C LEU A 178 -17.77 9.94 -8.29
N THR A 179 -18.00 8.95 -7.41
CA THR A 179 -19.22 8.91 -6.59
C THR A 179 -19.32 10.13 -5.67
N ILE A 180 -18.22 10.54 -5.02
CA ILE A 180 -18.19 11.72 -4.17
C ILE A 180 -18.55 12.98 -4.98
N LEU A 181 -17.98 13.13 -6.18
CA LEU A 181 -18.26 14.24 -7.07
C LEU A 181 -19.73 14.28 -7.51
N LEU A 182 -20.28 13.15 -7.96
CA LEU A 182 -21.70 13.06 -8.37
C LEU A 182 -22.68 13.39 -7.24
N ILE A 183 -22.36 13.00 -6.00
CA ILE A 183 -23.22 13.28 -4.84
C ILE A 183 -23.13 14.74 -4.41
N ARG A 184 -21.91 15.28 -4.28
CA ARG A 184 -21.68 16.60 -3.65
C ARG A 184 -21.80 17.76 -4.63
N VAL A 185 -21.42 17.55 -5.88
CA VAL A 185 -21.32 18.61 -6.89
C VAL A 185 -22.52 18.57 -7.81
N ASP A 186 -22.71 17.44 -8.50
CA ASP A 186 -23.77 17.28 -9.51
C ASP A 186 -25.15 16.97 -8.89
N LYS A 187 -25.17 16.61 -7.59
CA LYS A 187 -26.39 16.26 -6.83
C LYS A 187 -27.21 15.12 -7.45
N ARG A 188 -26.57 14.21 -8.20
CA ARG A 188 -27.22 13.08 -8.89
C ARG A 188 -27.10 11.79 -8.08
N LEU A 189 -27.91 11.68 -7.03
CA LEU A 189 -27.90 10.53 -6.11
C LEU A 189 -28.14 9.17 -6.81
N ASP A 190 -29.13 9.09 -7.70
CA ASP A 190 -29.43 7.84 -8.42
C ASP A 190 -28.32 7.42 -9.39
N ALA A 191 -27.67 8.38 -10.05
CA ALA A 191 -26.51 8.11 -10.90
C ALA A 191 -25.33 7.58 -10.07
N ALA A 192 -25.07 8.21 -8.92
CA ALA A 192 -24.08 7.77 -7.96
C ALA A 192 -24.37 6.34 -7.44
N ALA A 193 -25.63 6.01 -7.16
CA ALA A 193 -26.01 4.66 -6.74
C ALA A 193 -25.77 3.60 -7.82
N LYS A 194 -26.09 3.90 -9.09
CA LYS A 194 -25.80 3.01 -10.22
C LYS A 194 -24.28 2.82 -10.43
N LEU A 195 -23.52 3.89 -10.27
CA LEU A 195 -22.05 3.84 -10.33
C LEU A 195 -21.47 2.98 -9.19
N LEU A 196 -21.97 3.12 -7.97
CA LEU A 196 -21.58 2.30 -6.83
C LEU A 196 -21.87 0.82 -7.09
N LEU A 197 -23.05 0.48 -7.60
CA LEU A 197 -23.38 -0.90 -7.98
C LEU A 197 -22.44 -1.44 -9.06
N ARG A 198 -22.09 -0.64 -10.08
CA ARG A 198 -21.10 -1.02 -11.10
C ARG A 198 -19.74 -1.32 -10.47
N GLY A 199 -19.27 -0.48 -9.56
CA GLY A 199 -17.99 -0.68 -8.87
C GLY A 199 -17.99 -1.88 -7.91
N ILE A 200 -19.11 -2.14 -7.22
CA ILE A 200 -19.24 -3.33 -6.35
C ILE A 200 -19.13 -4.62 -7.18
N ARG A 201 -19.75 -4.64 -8.37
CA ARG A 201 -19.73 -5.78 -9.30
C ARG A 201 -18.45 -5.89 -10.14
N ASP A 202 -17.57 -4.88 -10.09
CA ASP A 202 -16.31 -4.89 -10.84
C ASP A 202 -15.28 -5.81 -10.17
N HIS A 203 -14.83 -6.82 -10.92
CA HIS A 203 -13.88 -7.83 -10.42
C HIS A 203 -12.45 -7.27 -10.21
N LEU A 204 -12.12 -6.12 -10.79
CA LEU A 204 -10.83 -5.45 -10.63
C LEU A 204 -10.79 -4.59 -9.36
N VAL A 205 -11.94 -4.28 -8.77
CA VAL A 205 -12.02 -3.51 -7.52
C VAL A 205 -11.60 -4.40 -6.34
N ARG A 206 -10.57 -3.95 -5.63
CA ARG A 206 -10.04 -4.68 -4.46
C ARG A 206 -11.01 -4.69 -3.28
N PRO A 207 -10.91 -5.68 -2.38
CA PRO A 207 -11.79 -5.84 -1.23
C PRO A 207 -12.08 -4.57 -0.42
N GLN A 208 -11.06 -3.80 -0.06
CA GLN A 208 -11.19 -2.59 0.76
C GLN A 208 -12.05 -1.50 0.11
N HIS A 209 -11.88 -1.31 -1.20
CA HIS A 209 -12.67 -0.32 -1.92
C HIS A 209 -14.08 -0.84 -2.13
N ARG A 210 -14.26 -2.14 -2.40
CA ARG A 210 -15.60 -2.72 -2.53
C ARG A 210 -16.38 -2.60 -1.22
N LEU A 211 -15.76 -2.83 -0.05
CA LEU A 211 -16.39 -2.59 1.26
C LEU A 211 -16.79 -1.11 1.43
N GLU A 212 -15.91 -0.17 1.06
CA GLU A 212 -16.22 1.26 1.10
C GLU A 212 -17.40 1.63 0.19
N LEU A 213 -17.44 1.09 -1.03
CA LEU A 213 -18.55 1.30 -1.98
C LEU A 213 -19.86 0.74 -1.41
N CYS A 214 -19.84 -0.44 -0.80
CA CYS A 214 -21.00 -1.04 -0.11
C CYS A 214 -21.51 -0.15 1.03
N ASP A 215 -20.62 0.33 1.91
CA ASP A 215 -20.98 1.24 3.02
C ASP A 215 -21.57 2.56 2.51
N ARG A 216 -21.02 3.09 1.42
CA ARG A 216 -21.51 4.34 0.81
C ARG A 216 -22.89 4.13 0.19
N LEU A 217 -23.12 3.01 -0.49
CA LEU A 217 -24.42 2.64 -1.05
C LEU A 217 -25.47 2.50 0.06
N ARG A 218 -25.14 1.80 1.17
CA ARG A 218 -26.00 1.68 2.35
C ARG A 218 -26.40 3.05 2.91
N ARG A 219 -25.45 3.98 3.04
CA ARG A 219 -25.69 5.35 3.56
C ARG A 219 -26.57 6.24 2.67
N ILE A 220 -26.67 5.98 1.38
CA ILE A 220 -27.52 6.75 0.46
C ILE A 220 -28.84 6.06 0.14
N SER A 221 -28.95 4.75 0.37
CA SER A 221 -30.09 3.89 -0.01
C SER A 221 -31.48 4.48 0.32
N ASN A 222 -31.65 5.01 1.53
CA ASN A 222 -32.93 5.59 2.00
C ASN A 222 -33.32 6.89 1.29
N ARG A 223 -32.39 7.55 0.60
CA ARG A 223 -32.61 8.80 -0.15
C ARG A 223 -32.79 8.58 -1.65
N LEU A 224 -32.69 7.34 -2.13
CA LEU A 224 -32.84 7.01 -3.54
C LEU A 224 -34.31 6.97 -3.96
N THR A 225 -34.55 7.22 -5.26
CA THR A 225 -35.87 7.04 -5.87
C THR A 225 -36.30 5.58 -5.83
N ALA A 226 -37.62 5.34 -5.82
CA ALA A 226 -38.16 3.98 -5.77
C ALA A 226 -37.67 3.06 -6.92
N PRO A 227 -37.55 3.52 -8.18
CA PRO A 227 -37.01 2.69 -9.26
C PRO A 227 -35.57 2.23 -9.01
N THR A 228 -34.69 3.14 -8.61
CA THR A 228 -33.28 2.82 -8.32
C THR A 228 -33.16 1.93 -7.09
N ARG A 229 -33.98 2.18 -6.05
CA ARG A 229 -33.99 1.34 -4.85
C ARG A 229 -34.36 -0.12 -5.16
N LYS A 230 -35.29 -0.36 -6.09
CA LYS A 230 -35.65 -1.71 -6.56
C LYS A 230 -34.51 -2.43 -7.32
N GLN A 231 -33.60 -1.68 -7.94
CA GLN A 231 -32.44 -2.25 -8.65
C GLN A 231 -31.29 -2.65 -7.70
N ILE A 232 -31.30 -2.14 -6.47
CA ILE A 232 -30.34 -2.53 -5.43
C ILE A 232 -30.89 -3.79 -4.75
N THR A 233 -30.35 -4.93 -5.11
CA THR A 233 -30.63 -6.20 -4.44
C THR A 233 -29.85 -6.30 -3.12
N CYS A 234 -30.36 -7.13 -2.19
CA CYS A 234 -29.81 -7.23 -0.84
C CYS A 234 -28.38 -7.81 -0.82
N GLN A 235 -28.05 -8.70 -1.78
CA GLN A 235 -26.75 -9.38 -1.86
C GLN A 235 -25.58 -8.43 -2.16
N GLU A 236 -25.77 -7.39 -2.95
CA GLU A 236 -24.69 -6.45 -3.28
C GLU A 236 -24.30 -5.57 -2.09
N THR A 237 -25.22 -5.37 -1.15
CA THR A 237 -24.98 -4.58 0.06
C THR A 237 -24.64 -5.42 1.28
N SER A 238 -24.65 -6.76 1.16
CA SER A 238 -24.52 -7.67 2.29
C SER A 238 -23.08 -7.90 2.73
N TRP A 239 -22.09 -7.35 2.03
CA TRP A 239 -20.71 -7.47 2.49
C TRP A 239 -20.51 -6.62 3.77
N THR A 240 -20.26 -7.32 4.86
CA THR A 240 -19.91 -6.78 6.17
C THR A 240 -18.65 -7.47 6.69
N VAL A 241 -18.04 -6.84 7.69
CA VAL A 241 -16.90 -7.36 8.46
C VAL A 241 -17.34 -7.53 9.92
N ARG A 242 -16.71 -8.46 10.65
CA ARG A 242 -16.94 -8.63 12.08
C ARG A 242 -16.52 -7.38 12.85
N GLU A 243 -17.26 -7.06 13.91
CA GLU A 243 -16.92 -5.98 14.83
C GLU A 243 -15.96 -6.49 15.91
N PRO A 244 -14.80 -5.84 16.12
CA PRO A 244 -13.87 -6.21 17.16
C PRO A 244 -14.37 -5.80 18.55
N VAL A 245 -13.73 -6.36 19.58
CA VAL A 245 -13.87 -5.84 20.95
C VAL A 245 -13.29 -4.43 20.98
N VAL A 246 -14.01 -3.52 21.62
CA VAL A 246 -13.60 -2.12 21.78
C VAL A 246 -13.33 -1.86 23.25
N VAL A 247 -12.13 -1.35 23.55
CA VAL A 247 -11.75 -0.91 24.90
C VAL A 247 -11.50 0.59 24.93
N GLU A 248 -11.59 1.17 26.12
CA GLU A 248 -11.28 2.58 26.34
C GLU A 248 -10.18 2.71 27.40
N ILE A 249 -9.11 3.43 27.06
CA ILE A 249 -8.07 3.83 28.01
C ILE A 249 -8.00 5.35 28.13
N ARG A 250 -7.58 5.83 29.29
CA ARG A 250 -7.52 7.27 29.59
C ARG A 250 -6.08 7.77 29.51
N GLY A 251 -5.86 8.81 28.71
CA GLY A 251 -4.59 9.53 28.65
C GLY A 251 -4.76 10.99 29.08
N LYS A 252 -3.78 11.57 29.76
CA LYS A 252 -3.76 13.01 30.07
C LYS A 252 -3.13 13.76 28.90
N LEU A 253 -3.82 14.74 28.31
CA LEU A 253 -3.28 15.48 27.18
C LEU A 253 -2.06 16.34 27.57
N CYS A 254 -1.07 16.41 26.68
CA CYS A 254 0.01 17.39 26.78
C CYS A 254 -0.52 18.81 26.48
N PRO A 255 -0.15 19.83 27.27
CA PRO A 255 -0.43 21.22 26.93
C PRO A 255 0.26 21.62 25.62
N THR A 256 -0.45 22.36 24.76
CA THR A 256 -0.04 22.75 23.41
C THR A 256 1.28 23.54 23.32
N GLU A 257 1.76 24.08 24.45
CA GLU A 257 3.02 24.84 24.54
C GLU A 257 4.28 23.97 24.68
N GLN A 258 4.13 22.71 25.13
CA GLN A 258 5.24 21.75 25.26
C GLN A 258 5.37 20.81 24.06
N SER A 259 4.31 20.71 23.25
CA SER A 259 4.40 20.14 21.91
C SER A 259 5.17 21.12 21.03
N GLY A 260 6.44 20.84 20.75
CA GLY A 260 7.20 21.55 19.72
C GLY A 260 6.44 21.62 18.39
N ARG A 261 6.94 22.40 17.43
CA ARG A 261 6.31 22.70 16.11
C ARG A 261 5.99 21.50 15.19
N SER A 262 5.78 20.29 15.70
CA SER A 262 5.22 19.16 14.97
C SER A 262 3.69 19.19 15.10
N GLY A 263 3.04 19.82 14.11
CA GLY A 263 1.59 19.77 13.97
C GLY A 263 1.07 18.33 13.75
N PHE A 264 -0.22 18.16 14.03
CA PHE A 264 -1.10 17.04 13.65
C PHE A 264 -1.22 15.80 14.56
N HIS A 265 -0.33 15.53 15.52
CA HIS A 265 -0.46 14.35 16.40
C HIS A 265 -0.87 14.74 17.83
N VAL A 266 -1.87 14.04 18.38
CA VAL A 266 -2.31 14.22 19.77
C VAL A 266 -1.29 13.56 20.69
N MET A 267 -0.67 14.35 21.56
CA MET A 267 0.34 13.90 22.52
C MET A 267 -0.26 13.74 23.91
N PHE A 268 0.18 12.71 24.63
CA PHE A 268 -0.25 12.38 25.98
C PHE A 268 0.94 12.41 26.96
N MET A 269 0.70 12.87 28.19
CA MET A 269 1.70 12.90 29.25
C MET A 269 1.89 11.51 29.85
N GLN A 270 3.13 11.03 29.88
CA GLN A 270 3.54 9.78 30.50
C GLN A 270 4.84 9.98 31.28
N GLN A 271 4.79 9.80 32.61
CA GLN A 271 5.95 9.92 33.52
C GLN A 271 6.86 11.13 33.18
N ASP A 272 6.26 12.32 33.09
CA ASP A 272 6.93 13.61 32.78
C ASP A 272 7.49 13.77 31.35
N SER A 273 7.17 12.86 30.44
CA SER A 273 7.46 12.98 29.01
C SER A 273 6.19 13.01 28.16
N ALA A 274 6.30 13.50 26.92
CA ALA A 274 5.20 13.50 25.95
C ALA A 274 5.32 12.26 25.05
N SER A 275 4.27 11.45 25.02
CA SER A 275 4.18 10.20 24.28
C SER A 275 3.09 10.25 23.22
N ARG A 276 3.26 9.50 22.15
CA ARG A 276 2.20 9.32 21.14
C ARG A 276 1.09 8.43 21.67
N VAL A 277 -0.05 8.42 20.97
CA VAL A 277 -1.22 7.64 21.37
C VAL A 277 -0.93 6.13 21.41
N GLU A 278 -0.12 5.65 20.48
CA GLU A 278 0.27 4.25 20.34
C GLU A 278 1.26 3.83 21.45
N GLU A 279 2.16 4.72 21.86
CA GLU A 279 3.12 4.50 22.96
C GLU A 279 2.40 4.41 24.32
N LEU A 280 1.40 5.29 24.52
CA LEU A 280 0.54 5.24 25.71
C LEU A 280 -0.21 3.91 25.79
N ALA A 281 -0.83 3.50 24.67
CA ALA A 281 -1.53 2.23 24.59
C ALA A 281 -0.58 1.04 24.82
N LEU A 282 0.59 1.03 24.17
CA LEU A 282 1.61 0.00 24.38
C LEU A 282 1.98 -0.13 25.85
N THR A 283 2.26 0.98 26.54
CA THR A 283 2.59 0.98 27.97
C THR A 283 1.47 0.38 28.80
N HIS A 284 0.22 0.77 28.54
CA HIS A 284 -0.95 0.22 29.24
C HIS A 284 -1.02 -1.31 29.14
N TYR A 285 -0.82 -1.88 27.95
CA TYR A 285 -0.86 -3.34 27.79
C TYR A 285 0.35 -4.06 28.41
N LEU A 286 1.52 -3.42 28.40
CA LEU A 286 2.69 -3.98 29.08
C LEU A 286 2.46 -4.06 30.59
N GLU A 287 1.86 -3.02 31.18
CA GLU A 287 1.44 -3.01 32.59
C GLU A 287 0.30 -4.00 32.88
N ALA A 288 -0.56 -4.28 31.89
CA ALA A 288 -1.67 -5.23 31.98
C ALA A 288 -1.25 -6.72 31.82
N GLY A 289 0.05 -7.02 31.71
CA GLY A 289 0.58 -8.38 31.77
C GLY A 289 1.15 -8.95 30.46
N PHE A 290 1.19 -8.16 29.39
CA PHE A 290 2.02 -8.50 28.22
C PHE A 290 3.49 -8.19 28.52
N SER A 291 4.38 -9.16 28.36
CA SER A 291 5.81 -8.94 28.65
C SER A 291 6.56 -8.27 27.49
N GLN A 292 6.03 -8.35 26.27
CA GLN A 292 6.67 -7.89 25.04
C GLN A 292 5.62 -7.27 24.11
N GLY A 293 6.03 -6.29 23.32
CA GLY A 293 5.16 -5.60 22.39
C GLY A 293 5.89 -4.62 21.48
N VAL A 294 5.37 -4.41 20.27
CA VAL A 294 5.91 -3.46 19.30
C VAL A 294 4.82 -2.66 18.61
N HIS A 295 5.10 -1.39 18.34
CA HIS A 295 4.37 -0.56 17.40
C HIS A 295 5.06 -0.68 16.04
N ALA A 296 4.55 -1.57 15.20
CA ALA A 296 5.20 -1.98 13.95
C ALA A 296 4.29 -1.86 12.73
N GLU A 297 3.00 -1.56 12.92
CA GLU A 297 1.99 -1.62 11.86
C GLU A 297 2.15 -2.94 11.04
N GLY A 298 2.06 -2.87 9.72
CA GLY A 298 2.21 -4.03 8.83
C GLY A 298 3.63 -4.56 8.65
N SER A 299 4.66 -3.87 9.16
CA SER A 299 6.06 -4.24 8.90
C SER A 299 6.45 -5.57 9.56
N LEU A 300 5.91 -5.86 10.75
CA LEU A 300 6.16 -7.11 11.46
C LEU A 300 5.66 -8.31 10.68
N PHE A 301 4.39 -8.28 10.25
CA PHE A 301 3.77 -9.39 9.54
C PHE A 301 4.30 -9.53 8.12
N THR A 302 4.70 -8.42 7.48
CA THR A 302 5.44 -8.44 6.23
C THR A 302 6.78 -9.17 6.42
N SER A 303 7.51 -8.86 7.51
CA SER A 303 8.77 -9.52 7.87
C SER A 303 8.59 -11.01 8.15
N LEU A 304 7.53 -11.40 8.87
CA LEU A 304 7.21 -12.82 9.08
C LEU A 304 6.97 -13.55 7.76
N PHE A 305 6.26 -12.93 6.81
CA PHE A 305 6.09 -13.49 5.47
C PHE A 305 7.44 -13.62 4.74
N GLY A 306 8.27 -12.58 4.76
CA GLY A 306 9.60 -12.60 4.14
C GLY A 306 10.51 -13.69 4.71
N LEU A 307 10.50 -13.90 6.03
CA LEU A 307 11.29 -14.93 6.71
C LEU A 307 10.78 -16.34 6.42
N LEU A 308 9.46 -16.56 6.44
CA LEU A 308 8.85 -17.88 6.19
C LEU A 308 8.93 -18.33 4.73
N CYS A 309 8.97 -17.38 3.80
CA CYS A 309 8.88 -17.61 2.36
C CYS A 309 10.10 -17.09 1.59
N TRP A 310 11.26 -16.93 2.25
CA TRP A 310 12.47 -16.42 1.62
C TRP A 310 12.85 -17.21 0.36
N ASP A 311 12.84 -18.54 0.48
CA ASP A 311 13.04 -19.51 -0.60
C ASP A 311 12.06 -19.30 -1.76
N ILE A 312 10.78 -19.11 -1.45
CA ILE A 312 9.74 -18.90 -2.45
C ILE A 312 9.92 -17.55 -3.18
N ILE A 313 10.33 -16.51 -2.45
CA ILE A 313 10.47 -15.17 -2.99
C ILE A 313 11.73 -15.05 -3.86
N TYR A 314 12.86 -15.61 -3.43
CA TYR A 314 14.18 -15.33 -3.99
C TYR A 314 14.85 -16.53 -4.69
N GLU A 315 14.60 -17.75 -4.23
CA GLU A 315 15.31 -18.95 -4.73
C GLU A 315 14.54 -19.69 -5.83
N GLN A 316 13.21 -19.49 -5.92
CA GLN A 316 12.41 -20.11 -6.97
C GLN A 316 12.75 -19.54 -8.36
N PRO A 317 13.08 -20.39 -9.35
CA PRO A 317 13.51 -19.95 -10.69
C PRO A 317 12.29 -19.56 -11.54
N ILE A 318 11.80 -18.33 -11.35
CA ILE A 318 10.71 -17.78 -12.17
C ILE A 318 11.30 -16.88 -13.26
N ALA A 319 10.99 -17.20 -14.52
CA ALA A 319 11.47 -16.42 -15.65
C ALA A 319 10.93 -14.98 -15.63
N ASN A 320 11.78 -14.04 -16.06
CA ASN A 320 11.51 -12.63 -16.30
C ASN A 320 11.10 -11.78 -15.08
N VAL A 321 11.12 -12.31 -13.84
CA VAL A 321 10.80 -11.54 -12.62
C VAL A 321 12.05 -11.00 -11.93
N PHE A 322 13.20 -11.65 -12.08
CA PHE A 322 14.53 -11.12 -11.76
C PHE A 322 15.30 -10.88 -13.07
N ARG A 323 15.65 -9.63 -13.32
CA ARG A 323 16.32 -9.14 -14.53
C ARG A 323 17.71 -8.57 -14.23
N SER A 324 18.05 -8.41 -12.95
CA SER A 324 19.39 -8.11 -12.48
C SER A 324 19.61 -8.65 -11.07
N LYS A 325 20.87 -8.85 -10.69
CA LYS A 325 21.28 -9.24 -9.33
C LYS A 325 21.15 -8.13 -8.28
N TYR A 326 20.62 -6.97 -8.67
CA TYR A 326 20.48 -5.77 -7.83
C TYR A 326 19.01 -5.47 -7.54
N GLN A 327 18.16 -6.48 -7.70
CA GLN A 327 16.76 -6.42 -7.35
C GLN A 327 16.57 -6.75 -5.88
N THR A 328 15.78 -5.94 -5.21
CA THR A 328 15.42 -6.15 -3.79
C THR A 328 14.24 -7.11 -3.64
N ALA A 329 13.48 -7.34 -4.71
CA ALA A 329 12.33 -8.22 -4.80
C ALA A 329 12.06 -8.63 -6.26
N PRO A 330 11.33 -9.74 -6.50
CA PRO A 330 10.89 -10.09 -7.85
C PRO A 330 9.87 -9.07 -8.36
N LEU A 331 9.90 -8.77 -9.66
CA LEU A 331 9.07 -7.72 -10.26
C LEU A 331 7.56 -7.93 -10.06
N ASP A 332 7.15 -9.18 -9.88
CA ASP A 332 5.77 -9.62 -9.73
C ASP A 332 5.27 -9.66 -8.27
N LEU A 333 6.12 -9.41 -7.26
CA LEU A 333 5.75 -9.50 -5.83
C LEU A 333 4.44 -8.78 -5.49
N THR A 334 4.21 -7.61 -6.10
CA THR A 334 3.04 -6.75 -5.86
C THR A 334 1.88 -7.02 -6.81
N CYS A 335 1.93 -8.12 -7.56
CA CYS A 335 0.96 -8.49 -8.59
C CYS A 335 0.33 -9.85 -8.29
N PRO A 336 -0.91 -10.10 -8.75
CA PRO A 336 -1.56 -11.41 -8.60
C PRO A 336 -0.75 -12.58 -9.19
N THR A 337 0.14 -12.28 -10.14
CA THR A 337 1.01 -13.29 -10.77
C THR A 337 2.06 -13.89 -9.84
N PHE A 338 2.41 -13.22 -8.73
CA PHE A 338 3.32 -13.79 -7.73
C PHE A 338 2.76 -15.11 -7.18
N HIS A 339 1.49 -15.08 -6.76
CA HIS A 339 0.80 -16.27 -6.29
C HIS A 339 0.69 -17.33 -7.39
N THR A 340 0.18 -16.96 -8.56
CA THR A 340 -0.12 -17.96 -9.61
C THR A 340 1.12 -18.65 -10.15
N SER A 341 2.25 -17.93 -10.27
CA SER A 341 3.53 -18.49 -10.75
C SER A 341 4.21 -19.42 -9.75
N ARG A 342 3.89 -19.28 -8.46
CA ARG A 342 4.49 -20.05 -7.35
C ARG A 342 3.45 -20.89 -6.59
N LYS A 343 2.27 -21.11 -7.17
CA LYS A 343 1.11 -21.68 -6.48
C LYS A 343 1.45 -22.99 -5.76
N THR A 344 2.07 -23.93 -6.47
CA THR A 344 2.46 -25.24 -5.92
C THR A 344 3.43 -25.10 -4.74
N ALA A 345 4.44 -24.23 -4.84
CA ALA A 345 5.42 -24.01 -3.78
C ALA A 345 4.79 -23.33 -2.55
N ILE A 346 3.90 -22.37 -2.78
CA ILE A 346 3.14 -21.67 -1.73
C ILE A 346 2.20 -22.66 -1.01
N GLU A 347 1.45 -23.48 -1.75
CA GLU A 347 0.56 -24.49 -1.18
C GLU A 347 1.33 -25.53 -0.35
N ALA A 348 2.46 -26.03 -0.87
CA ALA A 348 3.34 -26.95 -0.13
C ALA A 348 3.92 -26.31 1.15
N LYS A 349 4.30 -25.02 1.11
CA LYS A 349 4.75 -24.29 2.30
C LYS A 349 3.64 -24.14 3.33
N ILE A 350 2.42 -23.82 2.90
CA ILE A 350 1.24 -23.71 3.77
C ILE A 350 0.95 -25.06 4.45
N GLU A 351 0.98 -26.15 3.69
CA GLU A 351 0.81 -27.51 4.22
C GLU A 351 1.92 -27.87 5.22
N THR A 352 3.18 -27.57 4.88
CA THR A 352 4.34 -27.79 5.76
C THR A 352 4.19 -27.05 7.08
N ILE A 353 3.92 -25.75 7.03
CA ILE A 353 3.70 -24.92 8.24
C ILE A 353 2.53 -25.48 9.05
N THR A 354 1.43 -25.90 8.40
CA THR A 354 0.25 -26.42 9.10
C THR A 354 0.51 -27.77 9.78
N GLY A 355 1.34 -28.63 9.17
CA GLY A 355 1.61 -29.98 9.65
C GLY A 355 2.76 -30.09 10.67
N GLN A 356 3.62 -29.08 10.76
CA GLN A 356 4.79 -29.09 11.66
C GLN A 356 4.53 -28.37 12.99
N SER A 357 5.47 -28.48 13.93
CA SER A 357 5.37 -27.75 15.19
C SER A 357 5.67 -26.26 15.01
N ILE A 358 5.20 -25.43 15.94
CA ILE A 358 5.54 -24.00 15.92
C ILE A 358 7.05 -23.78 16.12
N ALA A 359 7.72 -24.68 16.85
CA ALA A 359 9.16 -24.63 17.08
C ALA A 359 9.95 -24.85 15.79
N ASP A 360 9.51 -25.76 14.92
CA ASP A 360 10.15 -26.00 13.61
C ASP A 360 9.99 -24.77 12.69
N SER A 361 8.79 -24.17 12.68
CA SER A 361 8.53 -22.93 11.94
C SER A 361 9.39 -21.78 12.47
N ALA A 362 9.55 -21.69 13.80
CA ALA A 362 10.40 -20.68 14.43
C ALA A 362 11.89 -20.90 14.09
N ALA A 363 12.38 -22.13 14.15
CA ALA A 363 13.74 -22.48 13.79
C ALA A 363 14.07 -22.11 12.33
N ALA A 364 13.15 -22.38 11.40
CA ALA A 364 13.29 -21.99 10.00
C ALA A 364 13.39 -20.47 9.82
N CYS A 365 12.51 -19.69 10.47
CA CYS A 365 12.60 -18.22 10.45
C CYS A 365 13.92 -17.69 11.02
N LEU A 366 14.39 -18.27 12.13
CA LEU A 366 15.63 -17.86 12.79
C LEU A 366 16.85 -18.19 11.94
N ALA A 367 16.84 -19.31 11.22
CA ALA A 367 17.90 -19.65 10.27
C ALA A 367 18.01 -18.60 9.16
N VAL A 368 16.88 -18.24 8.53
CA VAL A 368 16.83 -17.16 7.52
C VAL A 368 17.27 -15.83 8.12
N TRP A 369 16.81 -15.49 9.34
CA TRP A 369 17.23 -14.27 10.02
C TRP A 369 18.74 -14.20 10.17
N ASN A 370 19.37 -15.26 10.66
CA ASN A 370 20.81 -15.26 10.90
C ASN A 370 21.64 -15.23 9.61
N GLU A 371 21.18 -15.91 8.57
CA GLU A 371 21.91 -15.98 7.29
C GLU A 371 21.76 -14.71 6.45
N GLN A 372 20.55 -14.14 6.42
CA GLN A 372 20.18 -13.07 5.49
C GLN A 372 20.16 -11.67 6.13
N ASN A 373 20.52 -11.54 7.41
CA ASN A 373 20.52 -10.25 8.10
C ASN A 373 21.34 -9.19 7.35
N GLY A 374 20.75 -8.00 7.17
CA GLY A 374 21.37 -6.88 6.47
C GLY A 374 21.28 -6.96 4.94
N VAL A 375 20.60 -7.96 4.37
CA VAL A 375 20.24 -7.97 2.95
C VAL A 375 19.15 -6.93 2.69
N HIS A 376 19.31 -6.08 1.68
CA HIS A 376 18.34 -5.05 1.35
C HIS A 376 17.11 -5.63 0.65
N THR A 377 15.98 -5.66 1.35
CA THR A 377 14.72 -6.25 0.89
C THR A 377 13.51 -5.44 1.38
N PRO A 378 12.42 -5.32 0.60
CA PRO A 378 11.17 -4.71 1.07
C PRO A 378 10.30 -5.67 1.88
N VAL A 379 10.66 -6.96 2.00
CA VAL A 379 9.84 -7.96 2.69
C VAL A 379 10.31 -8.26 4.11
N VAL A 380 11.47 -7.76 4.56
CA VAL A 380 11.94 -7.92 5.94
C VAL A 380 12.55 -6.62 6.45
N SER A 381 12.09 -6.19 7.63
CA SER A 381 12.66 -5.06 8.38
C SER A 381 13.57 -5.61 9.49
N TRP A 382 14.87 -5.73 9.19
CA TRP A 382 15.85 -6.36 10.09
C TRP A 382 15.99 -5.69 11.45
N ASP A 383 15.87 -4.36 11.49
CA ASP A 383 16.03 -3.57 12.72
C ASP A 383 14.71 -3.43 13.51
N LEU A 384 13.63 -4.06 13.06
CA LEU A 384 12.31 -3.92 13.68
C LEU A 384 12.24 -4.57 15.06
N LEU A 385 12.90 -5.73 15.22
CA LEU A 385 12.95 -6.47 16.46
C LEU A 385 14.37 -6.35 17.04
N PRO A 386 14.51 -6.22 18.37
CA PRO A 386 15.80 -5.97 18.99
C PRO A 386 16.75 -7.17 18.88
N SER A 387 16.21 -8.39 18.80
CA SER A 387 17.02 -9.62 18.70
C SER A 387 16.23 -10.80 18.15
N CYS A 388 16.95 -11.88 17.82
CA CYS A 388 16.36 -13.13 17.35
C CYS A 388 15.59 -13.87 18.47
N GLU A 389 15.94 -13.67 19.75
CA GLU A 389 15.15 -14.17 20.88
C GLU A 389 13.77 -13.51 20.95
N TYR A 390 13.67 -12.22 20.62
CA TYR A 390 12.41 -11.50 20.54
C TYR A 390 11.51 -12.08 19.43
N LEU A 391 12.09 -12.33 18.25
CA LEU A 391 11.42 -13.01 17.14
C LEU A 391 10.96 -14.42 17.53
N SER A 392 11.83 -15.19 18.19
CA SER A 392 11.50 -16.54 18.67
C SER A 392 10.34 -16.52 19.66
N GLY A 393 10.37 -15.62 20.65
CA GLY A 393 9.31 -15.46 21.64
C GLY A 393 7.96 -15.14 21.00
N LEU A 394 7.94 -14.25 20.00
CA LEU A 394 6.76 -13.92 19.21
C LEU A 394 6.23 -15.14 18.44
N LEU A 395 7.11 -15.81 17.67
CA LEU A 395 6.73 -16.96 16.84
C LEU A 395 6.09 -18.07 17.67
N HIS A 396 6.61 -18.34 18.86
CA HIS A 396 6.06 -19.35 19.76
C HIS A 396 4.68 -19.00 20.35
N CYS A 397 4.20 -17.76 20.20
CA CYS A 397 2.84 -17.37 20.59
C CYS A 397 1.80 -17.59 19.48
N PHE A 398 2.24 -17.93 18.26
CA PHE A 398 1.34 -18.30 17.17
C PHE A 398 0.99 -19.79 17.20
N GLN A 399 -0.17 -20.11 16.64
CA GLN A 399 -0.48 -21.46 16.18
C GLN A 399 0.04 -21.66 14.75
N PRO A 400 0.51 -22.86 14.37
CA PRO A 400 1.02 -23.08 13.01
C PRO A 400 0.00 -22.72 11.92
N ARG A 401 -1.28 -23.03 12.13
CA ARG A 401 -2.38 -22.66 11.23
C ARG A 401 -2.52 -21.14 11.04
N GLN A 402 -2.24 -20.34 12.06
CA GLN A 402 -2.27 -18.87 11.96
C GLN A 402 -1.17 -18.36 11.02
N LEU A 403 0.07 -18.85 11.20
CA LEU A 403 1.19 -18.50 10.32
C LEU A 403 0.91 -18.91 8.87
N ALA A 404 0.41 -20.13 8.66
CA ALA A 404 0.05 -20.62 7.33
C ALA A 404 -0.99 -19.73 6.64
N ARG A 405 -2.00 -19.26 7.38
CA ARG A 405 -3.02 -18.34 6.86
C ARG A 405 -2.47 -16.95 6.56
N ILE A 406 -1.54 -16.44 7.38
CA ILE A 406 -0.84 -15.17 7.12
C ILE A 406 -0.01 -15.29 5.83
N VAL A 407 0.77 -16.37 5.68
CA VAL A 407 1.53 -16.67 4.46
C VAL A 407 0.63 -16.67 3.23
N HIS A 408 -0.48 -17.41 3.28
CA HIS A 408 -1.45 -17.46 2.18
C HIS A 408 -1.97 -16.06 1.82
N ARG A 409 -2.31 -15.23 2.82
CA ARG A 409 -2.83 -13.88 2.61
C ARG A 409 -1.82 -12.96 1.92
N TYR A 410 -0.56 -12.95 2.37
CA TYR A 410 0.50 -12.14 1.78
C TYR A 410 0.88 -12.63 0.38
N ALA A 411 0.98 -13.94 0.18
CA ALA A 411 1.28 -14.52 -1.12
C ALA A 411 0.22 -14.18 -2.17
N ASN A 412 -1.07 -14.13 -1.78
CA ASN A 412 -2.16 -13.88 -2.72
C ASN A 412 -2.29 -12.42 -3.20
N ASP A 413 -2.10 -11.42 -2.33
CA ASP A 413 -2.15 -9.99 -2.71
C ASP A 413 -1.28 -9.10 -1.80
N PHE A 414 0.04 -9.31 -1.88
CA PHE A 414 1.03 -8.55 -1.10
C PHE A 414 0.82 -7.03 -1.16
N ALA A 415 0.49 -6.50 -2.35
CA ALA A 415 0.31 -5.07 -2.55
C ALA A 415 -0.90 -4.49 -1.81
N ALA A 416 -2.00 -5.24 -1.72
CA ALA A 416 -3.19 -4.80 -0.99
C ALA A 416 -3.05 -4.98 0.52
N VAL A 417 -2.40 -6.05 0.97
CA VAL A 417 -2.41 -6.43 2.39
C VAL A 417 -1.29 -5.79 3.21
N ARG A 418 -0.20 -5.31 2.60
CA ARG A 418 0.89 -4.64 3.35
C ARG A 418 0.50 -3.35 4.08
N ALA A 419 -0.70 -2.81 3.83
CA ALA A 419 -1.18 -1.57 4.45
C ALA A 419 -2.47 -1.81 5.25
N GLY A 420 -2.65 -1.01 6.31
CA GLY A 420 -3.82 -1.08 7.18
C GLY A 420 -3.81 -2.25 8.16
N PHE A 421 -2.65 -2.85 8.41
CA PHE A 421 -2.49 -3.76 9.55
C PHE A 421 -2.57 -2.95 10.86
N PRO A 422 -3.12 -3.51 11.95
CA PRO A 422 -3.21 -2.81 13.23
C PRO A 422 -1.88 -2.34 13.82
N ASP A 423 -1.92 -1.30 14.64
CA ASP A 423 -0.71 -0.59 15.10
C ASP A 423 0.20 -1.48 15.97
N LEU A 424 -0.37 -2.12 16.99
CA LEU A 424 0.37 -2.85 18.02
C LEU A 424 0.26 -4.36 17.85
N THR A 425 1.38 -5.04 18.06
CA THR A 425 1.42 -6.49 18.30
C THR A 425 2.04 -6.75 19.66
N LEU A 426 1.31 -7.44 20.52
CA LEU A 426 1.64 -7.69 21.92
C LEU A 426 1.69 -9.18 22.16
N TRP A 427 2.65 -9.66 22.93
CA TRP A 427 2.72 -11.08 23.25
C TRP A 427 3.41 -11.36 24.60
N ASN A 428 3.17 -12.56 25.10
CA ASN A 428 3.80 -13.07 26.31
C ASN A 428 4.29 -14.50 26.06
N PRO A 429 5.61 -14.72 25.90
CA PRO A 429 6.16 -16.04 25.59
C PRO A 429 5.91 -17.11 26.66
N VAL A 430 5.63 -16.71 27.90
CA VAL A 430 5.35 -17.62 29.02
C VAL A 430 3.91 -18.11 28.95
N THR A 431 2.94 -17.20 28.81
CA THR A 431 1.51 -17.56 28.74
C THR A 431 1.07 -17.95 27.33
N LYS A 432 1.93 -17.78 26.32
CA LYS A 432 1.63 -17.95 24.89
C LYS A 432 0.51 -17.04 24.40
N ALA A 433 0.25 -15.93 25.10
CA ALA A 433 -0.72 -14.94 24.68
C ALA A 433 -0.17 -14.13 23.51
N LEU A 434 -1.02 -13.91 22.50
CA LEU A 434 -0.78 -13.03 21.36
C LEU A 434 -2.00 -12.15 21.19
N LYS A 435 -1.80 -10.83 21.14
CA LYS A 435 -2.85 -9.84 20.92
C LYS A 435 -2.40 -8.82 19.88
N VAL A 436 -3.32 -8.45 19.00
CA VAL A 436 -3.12 -7.37 18.03
C VAL A 436 -4.10 -6.25 18.35
N VAL A 437 -3.61 -5.01 18.43
CA VAL A 437 -4.43 -3.86 18.85
C VAL A 437 -4.31 -2.74 17.83
N GLU A 438 -5.46 -2.26 17.36
CA GLU A 438 -5.56 -1.02 16.61
C GLU A 438 -5.86 0.13 17.59
N VAL A 439 -5.02 1.16 17.61
CA VAL A 439 -5.11 2.27 18.54
C VAL A 439 -5.80 3.44 17.85
N LYS A 440 -6.83 3.98 18.50
CA LYS A 440 -7.60 5.12 17.99
C LYS A 440 -7.55 6.29 18.94
N GLY A 441 -6.91 7.36 18.48
CA GLY A 441 -6.95 8.64 19.17
C GLY A 441 -8.35 9.29 19.13
N PRO A 442 -8.51 10.44 19.83
CA PRO A 442 -9.78 11.15 19.85
C PRO A 442 -10.25 11.54 18.44
N ASN A 443 -11.48 11.15 18.10
CA ASN A 443 -12.13 11.37 16.79
C ASN A 443 -11.59 10.54 15.62
N ASP A 444 -10.61 9.66 15.82
CA ASP A 444 -10.17 8.74 14.77
C ASP A 444 -11.15 7.58 14.59
N ARG A 445 -11.23 7.03 13.37
CA ARG A 445 -12.10 5.93 13.00
C ARG A 445 -11.31 4.86 12.25
N LEU A 446 -11.78 3.61 12.34
CA LEU A 446 -11.22 2.53 11.53
C LEU A 446 -11.36 2.84 10.05
N SER A 447 -10.25 2.66 9.32
CA SER A 447 -10.30 2.60 7.86
C SER A 447 -10.87 1.26 7.39
N HIS A 448 -11.33 1.19 6.14
CA HIS A 448 -11.79 -0.06 5.54
C HIS A 448 -10.69 -1.11 5.43
N LYS A 449 -9.43 -0.69 5.21
CA LYS A 449 -8.28 -1.61 5.18
C LYS A 449 -8.06 -2.26 6.55
N GLN A 450 -8.09 -1.45 7.61
CA GLN A 450 -7.98 -1.93 9.00
C GLN A 450 -9.11 -2.88 9.36
N SER A 451 -10.35 -2.53 8.99
CA SER A 451 -11.51 -3.37 9.27
C SER A 451 -11.41 -4.75 8.60
N ILE A 452 -10.87 -4.84 7.37
CA ILE A 452 -10.63 -6.12 6.67
C ILE A 452 -9.47 -6.91 7.28
N TRP A 453 -8.47 -6.24 7.84
CA TRP A 453 -7.39 -6.90 8.57
C TRP A 453 -7.85 -7.47 9.90
N ILE A 454 -8.58 -6.68 10.68
CA ILE A 454 -9.19 -7.07 11.94
C ILE A 454 -10.10 -8.28 11.73
N ASP A 455 -10.98 -8.23 10.73
CA ASP A 455 -11.86 -9.36 10.38
C ASP A 455 -11.05 -10.63 10.09
N PHE A 456 -9.99 -10.52 9.29
CA PHE A 456 -9.12 -11.65 8.96
C PHE A 456 -8.38 -12.22 10.17
N LEU A 457 -7.86 -11.37 11.05
CA LEU A 457 -7.13 -11.79 12.24
C LEU A 457 -8.04 -12.54 13.22
N MET A 458 -9.27 -12.03 13.43
CA MET A 458 -10.29 -12.73 14.20
C MET A 458 -10.69 -14.07 13.55
N ASP A 459 -10.73 -14.13 12.21
CA ASP A 459 -11.00 -15.39 11.47
C ASP A 459 -10.03 -16.51 11.78
N ILE A 460 -8.75 -16.15 11.91
CA ILE A 460 -7.69 -17.11 12.19
C ILE A 460 -7.48 -17.32 13.70
N GLY A 461 -8.35 -16.73 14.53
CA GLY A 461 -8.34 -16.89 15.98
C GLY A 461 -7.24 -16.11 16.69
N VAL A 462 -6.74 -15.01 16.11
CA VAL A 462 -5.89 -14.05 16.82
C VAL A 462 -6.79 -13.14 17.66
N ASP A 463 -6.40 -12.89 18.91
CA ASP A 463 -7.10 -11.95 19.78
C ASP A 463 -6.86 -10.52 19.27
N VAL A 464 -7.93 -9.83 18.88
CA VAL A 464 -7.89 -8.49 18.30
C VAL A 464 -8.82 -7.55 19.04
N GLU A 465 -8.34 -6.35 19.31
CA GLU A 465 -9.19 -5.28 19.84
C GLU A 465 -8.87 -3.91 19.24
N VAL A 466 -9.80 -3.00 19.42
CA VAL A 466 -9.64 -1.58 19.10
C VAL A 466 -9.57 -0.80 20.39
N CYS A 467 -8.44 -0.15 20.63
CA CYS A 467 -8.17 0.63 21.83
C CYS A 467 -8.43 2.11 21.58
N HIS A 468 -9.52 2.65 22.13
CA HIS A 468 -9.79 4.08 22.08
C HIS A 468 -9.10 4.80 23.23
N VAL A 469 -8.23 5.74 22.88
CA VAL A 469 -7.61 6.63 23.86
C VAL A 469 -8.46 7.88 24.01
N VAL A 470 -9.09 8.02 25.18
CA VAL A 470 -9.85 9.22 25.53
C VAL A 470 -9.00 10.20 26.31
N ALA A 471 -9.16 11.48 25.96
CA ALA A 471 -8.50 12.58 26.64
C ALA A 471 -9.11 12.84 28.03
N SER A 472 -8.25 12.92 29.04
CA SER A 472 -8.58 13.41 30.37
C SER A 472 -7.89 14.76 30.62
N GLY A 473 -8.59 15.69 31.27
CA GLY A 473 -8.01 16.95 31.77
C GLY A 473 -8.09 18.20 30.87
N ALA A 474 -8.70 18.14 29.69
CA ALA A 474 -9.02 19.37 28.94
C ALA A 474 -10.36 19.95 29.44
N LYS A 475 -10.35 21.15 30.04
CA LYS A 475 -11.59 21.93 30.21
C LYS A 475 -12.21 22.09 28.83
N ARG A 476 -13.42 21.55 28.61
CA ARG A 476 -14.27 21.97 27.48
C ARG A 476 -14.36 23.49 27.55
N LYS A 477 -13.74 24.22 26.62
CA LYS A 477 -14.18 25.59 26.34
C LYS A 477 -15.60 25.43 25.82
N SER A 478 -16.58 25.78 26.65
CA SER A 478 -17.93 26.04 26.19
C SER A 478 -17.82 27.05 25.05
N SER A 479 -18.12 26.61 23.83
CA SER A 479 -18.40 27.53 22.73
C SER A 479 -19.66 28.28 23.14
N VAL A 480 -19.47 29.49 23.67
CA VAL A 480 -20.53 30.50 23.69
C VAL A 480 -20.83 30.75 22.22
N LEU A 481 -22.01 30.31 21.80
CA LEU A 481 -22.69 30.84 20.63
C LEU A 481 -22.97 32.30 20.96
N GLU A 482 -22.20 33.21 20.38
CA GLU A 482 -22.66 34.58 20.19
C GLU A 482 -23.23 34.65 18.77
N ASP A 483 -24.54 34.87 18.74
CA ASP A 483 -25.28 35.36 17.59
C ASP A 483 -24.63 36.65 17.05
N VAL A 484 -24.28 36.67 15.75
CA VAL A 484 -24.64 37.67 14.72
C VAL A 484 -24.36 37.07 13.33
#